data_AF-A0A1B1NQQ7-F1
#
_entry.id   AF-A0A1B1NQQ7-F1
#
_cell.length_a   1.000
_cell.length_b   1.000
_cell.length_c   1.000
_cell.angle_alpha   90.00
_cell.angle_beta   90.00
_cell.angle_gamma   90.00
#
_symmetry.space_group_name_H-M   'P 1'
#
loop_
_entity.id
_entity.type
_entity.pdbx_description
1 polymer ?
#
loop_
_entity_poly.entity_id
_entity_poly.type
_entity_poly.pdbx_seq_one_letter_code
_entity_poly.pdbx_strand_id
1 'polypeptide(L)'
;MIMTPEQLTGQSQSHLSEVVIGQKAFLVHLEVGNDLLRLKQAATQAGFNLNIASGFRDFERQKTIWNNKILGHSAILDSDSQPIDGATLSELEKVMAILRWSALPGGSRHHWGCEFDLFDRDLLPQGVQLKLEPWEYLQGHQTPFYQWLKDNLTQFGFFFPYADDLGGVAPEPWHISHKNTAQDCLAQFSPAILEQQLRLDPILAMEEVLSQLDYIYTQFITNICGEV
;
A
#
# COMPACT_ATOMS: atom_id res chain seq x y z
N MET A 1 -16.29 -11.93 2.66
CA MET A 1 -16.56 -12.52 1.32
C MET A 1 -15.43 -13.50 1.01
N ILE A 2 -15.71 -14.65 0.34
CA ILE A 2 -14.63 -15.56 -0.07
C ILE A 2 -13.94 -14.96 -1.31
N MET A 3 -12.64 -14.73 -1.22
CA MET A 3 -11.81 -14.19 -2.29
C MET A 3 -11.14 -15.34 -3.05
N THR A 4 -11.03 -15.22 -4.37
CA THR A 4 -10.23 -16.15 -5.17
C THR A 4 -8.74 -15.81 -5.08
N PRO A 5 -7.83 -16.77 -5.35
CA PRO A 5 -6.39 -16.48 -5.43
C PRO A 5 -6.07 -15.32 -6.38
N GLU A 6 -6.74 -15.25 -7.54
CA GLU A 6 -6.54 -14.18 -8.52
C GLU A 6 -6.97 -12.81 -8.00
N GLN A 7 -7.99 -12.75 -7.15
CA GLN A 7 -8.41 -11.49 -6.51
C GLN A 7 -7.39 -11.08 -5.44
N LEU A 8 -6.93 -12.03 -4.61
CA LEU A 8 -5.95 -11.76 -3.54
C LEU A 8 -4.59 -11.32 -4.08
N THR A 9 -4.20 -11.77 -5.28
CA THR A 9 -2.94 -11.43 -5.93
C THR A 9 -3.07 -10.33 -6.99
N GLY A 10 -4.23 -9.67 -7.09
CA GLY A 10 -4.42 -8.51 -7.96
C GLY A 10 -4.54 -8.81 -9.46
N GLN A 11 -4.82 -10.05 -9.83
CA GLN A 11 -5.09 -10.46 -11.21
C GLN A 11 -6.56 -10.30 -11.61
N SER A 12 -7.46 -10.15 -10.65
CA SER A 12 -8.89 -9.99 -10.89
C SER A 12 -9.46 -8.78 -10.15
N GLN A 13 -10.39 -8.10 -10.82
CA GLN A 13 -11.10 -6.92 -10.32
C GLN A 13 -12.58 -7.22 -10.00
N SER A 14 -13.02 -8.48 -10.08
CA SER A 14 -14.45 -8.84 -9.95
C SER A 14 -15.04 -8.61 -8.56
N HIS A 15 -14.20 -8.36 -7.55
CA HIS A 15 -14.58 -8.01 -6.18
C HIS A 15 -14.66 -6.50 -5.93
N LEU A 16 -14.50 -5.69 -6.99
CA LEU A 16 -14.39 -4.23 -6.92
C LEU A 16 -15.58 -3.55 -7.58
N SER A 17 -15.86 -2.34 -7.11
CA SER A 17 -16.77 -1.37 -7.73
C SER A 17 -16.09 -0.01 -7.84
N GLU A 18 -16.53 0.80 -8.80
CA GLU A 18 -16.03 2.17 -8.93
C GLU A 18 -16.63 3.08 -7.87
N VAL A 19 -15.77 3.84 -7.18
CA VAL A 19 -16.14 4.91 -6.26
C VAL A 19 -15.44 6.19 -6.68
N VAL A 20 -16.18 7.28 -6.80
CA VAL A 20 -15.62 8.58 -7.18
C VAL A 20 -15.15 9.32 -5.93
N ILE A 21 -13.85 9.63 -5.87
CA ILE A 21 -13.25 10.47 -4.82
C ILE A 21 -12.58 11.67 -5.49
N GLY A 22 -13.07 12.87 -5.16
CA GLY A 22 -12.67 14.08 -5.86
C GLY A 22 -13.16 14.06 -7.32
N GLN A 23 -12.23 14.04 -8.28
CA GLN A 23 -12.53 14.04 -9.72
C GLN A 23 -12.18 12.72 -10.42
N LYS A 24 -11.80 11.68 -9.66
CA LYS A 24 -11.33 10.40 -10.20
C LYS A 24 -12.17 9.25 -9.65
N ALA A 25 -12.41 8.26 -10.50
CA ALA A 25 -12.94 6.97 -10.09
C ALA A 25 -11.80 6.07 -9.61
N PHE A 26 -12.04 5.35 -8.52
CA PHE A 26 -11.14 4.35 -7.96
C PHE A 26 -11.89 3.02 -7.86
N LEU A 27 -11.21 1.92 -8.17
CA LEU A 27 -11.72 0.60 -7.89
C LEU A 27 -11.55 0.32 -6.39
N VAL A 28 -12.67 0.02 -5.74
CA VAL A 28 -12.78 -0.17 -4.28
C VAL A 28 -13.51 -1.48 -4.02
N HIS A 29 -13.07 -2.24 -3.02
CA HIS A 29 -13.75 -3.46 -2.62
C HIS A 29 -15.22 -3.17 -2.29
N LEU A 30 -16.11 -4.06 -2.73
CA LEU A 30 -17.57 -3.90 -2.61
C LEU A 30 -18.06 -3.55 -1.19
N GLU A 31 -17.38 -4.03 -0.14
CA GLU A 31 -17.74 -3.79 1.27
C GLU A 31 -17.20 -2.46 1.81
N VAL A 32 -16.32 -1.76 1.09
CA VAL A 32 -15.55 -0.61 1.61
C VAL A 32 -16.06 0.73 1.08
N GLY A 33 -16.76 0.73 -0.06
CA GLY A 33 -17.15 1.96 -0.77
C GLY A 33 -17.94 2.96 0.07
N ASN A 34 -18.93 2.48 0.83
CA ASN A 34 -19.73 3.35 1.70
C ASN A 34 -18.90 3.99 2.81
N ASP A 35 -17.98 3.24 3.40
CA ASP A 35 -17.16 3.70 4.53
C ASP A 35 -16.13 4.72 4.06
N LEU A 36 -15.53 4.51 2.89
CA LEU A 36 -14.67 5.48 2.23
C LEU A 36 -15.39 6.79 1.91
N LEU A 37 -16.64 6.73 1.42
CA LEU A 37 -17.46 7.92 1.16
C LEU A 37 -17.81 8.67 2.44
N ARG A 38 -18.12 7.95 3.54
CA ARG A 38 -18.35 8.57 4.85
C ARG A 38 -17.10 9.26 5.38
N LEU A 39 -15.92 8.63 5.26
CA LEU A 39 -14.63 9.24 5.62
C LEU A 39 -14.38 10.52 4.81
N LYS A 40 -14.59 10.48 3.48
CA LYS A 40 -14.43 11.65 2.60
C LYS A 40 -15.39 12.79 2.97
N GLN A 41 -16.64 12.48 3.30
CA GLN A 41 -17.61 13.47 3.74
C GLN A 41 -17.19 14.13 5.07
N ALA A 42 -16.76 13.33 6.06
CA ALA A 42 -16.29 13.85 7.34
C ALA A 42 -15.03 14.72 7.20
N ALA A 43 -14.08 14.30 6.35
CA ALA A 43 -12.90 15.11 6.04
C ALA A 43 -13.30 16.47 5.46
N THR A 44 -14.29 16.48 4.56
CA THR A 44 -14.79 17.71 3.92
C THR A 44 -15.44 18.64 4.95
N GLN A 45 -16.22 18.09 5.90
CA GLN A 45 -16.81 18.85 7.00
C GLN A 45 -15.76 19.43 7.96
N ALA A 46 -14.63 18.76 8.12
CA ALA A 46 -13.48 19.23 8.88
C ALA A 46 -12.60 20.25 8.11
N GLY A 47 -12.95 20.59 6.87
CA GLY A 47 -12.22 21.55 6.04
C GLY A 47 -11.09 20.95 5.20
N PHE A 48 -11.02 19.61 5.08
CA PHE A 48 -10.01 18.92 4.28
C PHE A 48 -10.51 18.48 2.91
N ASN A 49 -9.67 18.65 1.90
CA ASN A 49 -9.91 18.15 0.54
C ASN A 49 -9.24 16.78 0.32
N LEU A 50 -9.72 15.76 1.05
CA LEU A 50 -9.24 14.38 0.93
C LEU A 50 -9.30 13.88 -0.52
N ASN A 51 -8.16 13.44 -1.04
CA ASN A 51 -8.00 12.79 -2.33
C ASN A 51 -7.16 11.51 -2.14
N ILE A 52 -7.24 10.62 -3.14
CA ILE A 52 -6.48 9.36 -3.16
C ILE A 52 -5.35 9.49 -4.18
N ALA A 53 -4.12 9.22 -3.73
CA ALA A 53 -2.94 9.11 -4.58
C ALA A 53 -2.84 7.72 -5.22
N SER A 54 -3.12 6.67 -4.45
CA SER A 54 -3.18 5.27 -4.89
C SER A 54 -4.32 4.53 -4.20
N GLY A 55 -5.11 3.79 -4.97
CA GLY A 55 -6.13 2.85 -4.46
C GLY A 55 -5.79 1.43 -4.91
N PHE A 56 -6.74 0.70 -5.50
CA PHE A 56 -6.45 -0.60 -6.11
C PHE A 56 -5.30 -0.53 -7.12
N ARG A 57 -4.47 -1.56 -7.08
CA ARG A 57 -3.35 -1.74 -7.99
C ARG A 57 -3.37 -3.19 -8.45
N ASP A 58 -3.39 -3.43 -9.74
CA ASP A 58 -3.29 -4.79 -10.27
C ASP A 58 -1.85 -5.34 -10.17
N PHE A 59 -1.73 -6.64 -10.44
CA PHE A 59 -0.46 -7.35 -10.44
C PHE A 59 0.56 -6.72 -11.39
N GLU A 60 0.17 -6.44 -12.64
CA GLU A 60 1.06 -5.89 -13.68
C GLU A 60 1.64 -4.53 -13.31
N ARG A 61 0.82 -3.65 -12.72
CA ARG A 61 1.28 -2.35 -12.25
C ARG A 61 2.25 -2.49 -11.10
N GLN A 62 2.00 -3.38 -10.13
CA GLN A 62 2.94 -3.63 -9.03
C GLN A 62 4.25 -4.26 -9.55
N LYS A 63 4.16 -5.19 -10.49
CA LYS A 63 5.30 -5.80 -11.19
C LYS A 63 6.15 -4.77 -11.92
N THR A 64 5.53 -3.82 -12.58
CA THR A 64 6.24 -2.71 -13.24
C THR A 64 7.02 -1.86 -12.22
N ILE A 65 6.40 -1.51 -11.09
CA ILE A 65 7.07 -0.75 -10.01
C ILE A 65 8.26 -1.53 -9.46
N TRP A 66 8.07 -2.82 -9.17
CA TRP A 66 9.10 -3.71 -8.67
C TRP A 66 10.28 -3.82 -9.63
N ASN A 67 10.01 -4.18 -10.89
CA ASN A 67 11.04 -4.39 -11.90
C ASN A 67 11.82 -3.11 -12.19
N ASN A 68 11.16 -1.95 -12.20
CA ASN A 68 11.84 -0.66 -12.35
C ASN A 68 12.85 -0.38 -11.23
N LYS A 69 12.56 -0.78 -9.99
CA LYS A 69 13.51 -0.63 -8.87
C LYS A 69 14.68 -1.62 -8.98
N ILE A 70 14.42 -2.89 -9.30
CA ILE A 70 15.48 -3.90 -9.51
C ILE A 70 16.44 -3.48 -10.65
N LEU A 71 15.89 -2.95 -11.75
CA LEU A 71 16.66 -2.45 -12.90
C LEU A 71 17.35 -1.10 -12.65
N GLY A 72 17.09 -0.43 -11.52
CA GLY A 72 17.64 0.90 -11.21
C GLY A 72 17.00 2.04 -12.00
N HIS A 73 15.86 1.82 -12.66
CA HIS A 73 15.07 2.89 -13.30
C HIS A 73 14.35 3.77 -12.27
N SER A 74 14.21 3.31 -11.04
CA SER A 74 13.62 4.05 -9.92
C SER A 74 14.47 3.84 -8.68
N ALA A 75 14.57 4.88 -7.85
CA ALA A 75 15.37 4.83 -6.64
C ALA A 75 14.88 3.72 -5.69
N ILE A 76 15.85 3.01 -5.12
CA ILE A 76 15.67 2.21 -3.90
C ILE A 76 16.03 3.15 -2.74
N LEU A 77 15.24 3.12 -1.67
CA LEU A 77 15.41 4.01 -0.53
C LEU A 77 15.84 3.22 0.71
N ASP A 78 16.60 3.84 1.59
CA ASP A 78 16.86 3.32 2.94
C ASP A 78 15.67 3.61 3.88
N SER A 79 15.81 3.23 5.15
CA SER A 79 14.75 3.43 6.14
C SER A 79 14.49 4.91 6.49
N ASP A 80 15.40 5.81 6.13
CA ASP A 80 15.27 7.26 6.31
C ASP A 80 14.79 7.97 5.02
N SER A 81 14.23 7.19 4.09
CA SER A 81 13.76 7.64 2.77
C SER A 81 14.87 8.27 1.91
N GLN A 82 16.14 7.94 2.15
CA GLN A 82 17.26 8.43 1.34
C GLN A 82 17.59 7.45 0.21
N PRO A 83 17.91 7.93 -1.01
CA PRO A 83 18.30 7.05 -2.10
C PRO A 83 19.57 6.25 -1.79
N ILE A 84 19.51 4.94 -2.03
CA ILE A 84 20.67 4.05 -1.98
C ILE A 84 21.21 3.85 -3.40
N ASP A 85 22.54 3.84 -3.54
CA ASP A 85 23.16 3.38 -4.78
C ASP A 85 22.98 1.87 -4.94
N GLY A 86 22.02 1.47 -5.78
CA GLY A 86 21.74 0.08 -6.07
C GLY A 86 22.91 -0.70 -6.65
N ALA A 87 23.94 -0.06 -7.20
CA ALA A 87 25.14 -0.76 -7.67
C ALA A 87 25.99 -1.34 -6.53
N THR A 88 25.80 -0.85 -5.30
CA THR A 88 26.53 -1.31 -4.11
C THR A 88 25.87 -2.48 -3.39
N LEU A 89 24.64 -2.84 -3.79
CA LEU A 89 23.82 -3.87 -3.15
C LEU A 89 23.87 -5.18 -3.94
N SER A 90 23.97 -6.30 -3.23
CA SER A 90 23.61 -7.62 -3.75
C SER A 90 22.13 -7.67 -4.16
N GLU A 91 21.75 -8.64 -4.98
CA GLU A 91 20.36 -8.79 -5.42
C GLU A 91 19.39 -9.00 -4.25
N LEU A 92 19.79 -9.78 -3.25
CA LEU A 92 19.02 -9.98 -2.01
C LEU A 92 18.87 -8.68 -1.20
N GLU A 93 19.95 -7.88 -1.08
CA GLU A 93 19.87 -6.58 -0.39
C GLU A 93 18.94 -5.61 -1.12
N LYS A 94 18.92 -5.63 -2.47
CA LYS A 94 17.94 -4.86 -3.25
C LYS A 94 16.52 -5.32 -2.96
N VAL A 95 16.26 -6.62 -2.94
CA VAL A 95 14.93 -7.19 -2.62
C VAL A 95 14.45 -6.66 -1.27
N MET A 96 15.27 -6.76 -0.22
CA MET A 96 14.89 -6.31 1.12
C MET A 96 14.71 -4.78 1.20
N ALA A 97 15.58 -4.01 0.55
CA ALA A 97 15.45 -2.55 0.51
C ALA A 97 14.24 -2.08 -0.31
N ILE A 98 13.84 -2.81 -1.35
CA ILE A 98 12.62 -2.52 -2.11
C ILE A 98 11.38 -2.82 -1.25
N LEU A 99 11.33 -4.00 -0.63
CA LEU A 99 10.21 -4.44 0.21
C LEU A 99 9.91 -3.48 1.37
N ARG A 100 10.94 -2.75 1.83
CA ARG A 100 10.81 -1.71 2.83
C ARG A 100 9.80 -0.61 2.47
N TRP A 101 9.65 -0.29 1.18
CA TRP A 101 8.79 0.81 0.69
C TRP A 101 7.87 0.41 -0.47
N SER A 102 7.93 -0.83 -0.94
CA SER A 102 7.20 -1.29 -2.11
C SER A 102 6.93 -2.78 -2.02
N ALA A 103 5.64 -3.11 -1.88
CA ALA A 103 5.20 -4.48 -1.75
C ALA A 103 5.62 -5.36 -2.95
N LEU A 104 5.79 -6.65 -2.67
CA LEU A 104 6.01 -7.67 -3.69
C LEU A 104 4.79 -7.76 -4.62
N PRO A 105 4.95 -7.88 -5.95
CA PRO A 105 3.84 -8.18 -6.87
C PRO A 105 3.10 -9.46 -6.43
N GLY A 106 1.77 -9.40 -6.34
CA GLY A 106 0.93 -10.47 -5.80
C GLY A 106 0.83 -10.49 -4.27
N GLY A 107 1.74 -9.82 -3.55
CA GLY A 107 1.73 -9.67 -2.09
C GLY A 107 1.32 -8.28 -1.59
N SER A 108 1.00 -7.35 -2.50
CA SER A 108 0.54 -6.01 -2.13
C SER A 108 -0.89 -6.03 -1.60
N ARG A 109 -1.12 -5.42 -0.45
CA ARG A 109 -2.47 -5.27 0.11
C ARG A 109 -3.38 -4.40 -0.77
N HIS A 110 -2.81 -3.50 -1.58
CA HIS A 110 -3.60 -2.72 -2.57
C HIS A 110 -4.31 -3.61 -3.59
N HIS A 111 -3.90 -4.86 -3.78
CA HIS A 111 -4.61 -5.83 -4.60
C HIS A 111 -6.03 -6.11 -4.09
N TRP A 112 -6.31 -5.88 -2.80
CA TRP A 112 -7.60 -6.17 -2.21
C TRP A 112 -8.62 -5.04 -2.37
N GLY A 113 -8.20 -3.88 -2.87
CA GLY A 113 -9.07 -2.71 -3.09
C GLY A 113 -9.62 -2.09 -1.80
N CYS A 114 -9.01 -2.39 -0.65
CA CYS A 114 -9.39 -1.85 0.66
C CYS A 114 -8.26 -1.02 1.31
N GLU A 115 -7.22 -0.69 0.53
CA GLU A 115 -6.05 0.09 0.93
C GLU A 115 -5.96 1.38 0.12
N PHE A 116 -5.65 2.50 0.77
CA PHE A 116 -5.62 3.81 0.13
C PHE A 116 -4.45 4.68 0.64
N ASP A 117 -3.72 5.27 -0.29
CA ASP A 117 -2.75 6.34 0.00
C ASP A 117 -3.48 7.68 -0.09
N LEU A 118 -3.71 8.31 1.06
CA LEU A 118 -4.49 9.55 1.17
C LEU A 118 -3.62 10.78 1.27
N PHE A 119 -4.12 11.88 0.72
CA PHE A 119 -3.55 13.22 0.94
C PHE A 119 -4.66 14.26 0.85
N ASP A 120 -4.42 15.42 1.45
CA ASP A 120 -5.21 16.62 1.22
C ASP A 120 -4.67 17.39 0.02
N ARG A 121 -5.53 17.62 -0.97
CA ARG A 121 -5.18 18.35 -2.19
C ARG A 121 -4.90 19.83 -1.97
N ASP A 122 -5.63 20.48 -1.08
CA ASP A 122 -5.54 21.93 -0.85
C ASP A 122 -4.31 22.25 0.02
N LEU A 123 -3.82 21.29 0.80
CA LEU A 123 -2.57 21.41 1.53
C LEU A 123 -1.32 21.18 0.67
N LEU A 124 -1.43 20.57 -0.51
CA LEU A 124 -0.27 20.38 -1.40
C LEU A 124 0.11 21.71 -2.06
N PRO A 125 1.32 22.27 -1.82
CA PRO A 125 1.68 23.57 -2.38
C PRO A 125 1.71 23.57 -3.91
N GLN A 126 1.40 24.72 -4.50
CA GLN A 126 1.40 24.87 -5.96
C GLN A 126 2.79 24.55 -6.54
N GLY A 127 2.84 23.69 -7.56
CA GLY A 127 4.08 23.28 -8.22
C GLY A 127 4.87 22.19 -7.47
N VAL A 128 4.40 21.75 -6.30
CA VAL A 128 5.00 20.63 -5.57
C VAL A 128 4.32 19.32 -6.00
N GLN A 129 5.15 18.33 -6.35
CA GLN A 129 4.69 16.97 -6.59
C GLN A 129 4.61 16.23 -5.25
N LEU A 130 3.46 15.62 -4.97
CA LEU A 130 3.29 14.74 -3.81
C LEU A 130 4.27 13.56 -3.91
N LYS A 131 5.03 13.33 -2.84
CA LYS A 131 6.04 12.26 -2.81
C LYS A 131 5.57 10.99 -2.13
N LEU A 132 4.61 11.10 -1.20
CA LEU A 132 4.28 10.04 -0.24
C LEU A 132 5.53 9.64 0.56
N GLU A 133 6.09 10.62 1.26
CA GLU A 133 7.24 10.44 2.16
C GLU A 133 6.87 10.90 3.59
N PRO A 134 7.41 10.27 4.66
CA PRO A 134 6.92 10.52 6.03
C PRO A 134 7.00 11.99 6.44
N TRP A 135 8.03 12.71 5.98
CA TRP A 135 8.20 14.12 6.30
C TRP A 135 7.03 14.99 5.81
N GLU A 136 6.33 14.64 4.72
CA GLU A 136 5.17 15.41 4.22
C GLU A 136 4.04 15.44 5.26
N TYR A 137 3.89 14.37 6.06
CA TYR A 137 2.79 14.14 6.99
C TYR A 137 3.17 14.33 8.46
N LEU A 138 4.43 14.12 8.83
CA LEU A 138 4.88 14.26 10.22
C LEU A 138 5.26 15.71 10.57
N GLN A 139 5.78 16.46 9.60
CA GLN A 139 6.27 17.82 9.80
C GLN A 139 5.94 18.78 8.64
N GLY A 140 5.53 18.24 7.50
CA GLY A 140 5.29 18.96 6.27
C GLY A 140 3.85 19.41 6.11
N HIS A 141 3.47 19.67 4.86
CA HIS A 141 2.20 20.29 4.53
C HIS A 141 0.98 19.40 4.79
N GLN A 142 1.12 18.07 4.82
CA GLN A 142 0.03 17.13 5.13
C GLN A 142 -0.20 16.94 6.64
N THR A 143 0.63 17.52 7.51
CA THR A 143 0.57 17.31 8.97
C THR A 143 -0.82 17.54 9.59
N PRO A 144 -1.54 18.64 9.28
CA PRO A 144 -2.88 18.84 9.83
C PRO A 144 -3.87 17.75 9.41
N PHE A 145 -3.77 17.28 8.17
CA PHE A 145 -4.63 16.23 7.63
C PHE A 145 -4.30 14.87 8.26
N TYR A 146 -3.01 14.55 8.39
CA TYR A 146 -2.56 13.33 9.08
C TYR A 146 -3.07 13.26 10.51
N GLN A 147 -2.94 14.34 11.28
CA GLN A 147 -3.43 14.39 12.67
C GLN A 147 -4.94 14.15 12.72
N TRP A 148 -5.70 14.76 11.81
CA TRP A 148 -7.14 14.53 11.73
C TRP A 148 -7.46 13.07 11.40
N LEU A 149 -6.74 12.44 10.46
CA LEU A 149 -6.94 11.02 10.15
C LEU A 149 -6.70 10.13 11.38
N LYS A 150 -5.61 10.35 12.13
CA LYS A 150 -5.32 9.60 13.37
C LYS A 150 -6.47 9.61 14.36
N ASP A 151 -7.14 10.75 14.49
CA ASP A 151 -8.21 10.93 15.46
C ASP A 151 -9.57 10.39 14.96
N ASN A 152 -9.71 10.10 13.65
CA ASN A 152 -11.03 9.85 13.04
C ASN A 152 -11.16 8.52 12.27
N LEU A 153 -10.08 7.92 11.76
CA LEU A 153 -10.18 6.74 10.87
C LEU A 153 -10.97 5.57 11.45
N THR A 154 -10.81 5.29 12.75
CA THR A 154 -11.43 4.16 13.42
C THR A 154 -12.97 4.21 13.39
N GLN A 155 -13.55 5.41 13.37
CA GLN A 155 -14.99 5.64 13.26
C GLN A 155 -15.57 5.20 11.91
N PHE A 156 -14.70 5.09 10.90
CA PHE A 156 -15.04 4.68 9.54
C PHE A 156 -14.49 3.28 9.19
N GLY A 157 -14.03 2.51 10.18
CA GLY A 157 -13.51 1.16 9.95
C GLY A 157 -12.09 1.11 9.38
N PHE A 158 -11.38 2.25 9.33
CA PHE A 158 -10.02 2.32 8.83
C PHE A 158 -8.98 2.44 9.94
N PHE A 159 -7.73 2.07 9.63
CA PHE A 159 -6.57 2.22 10.50
C PHE A 159 -5.29 2.39 9.65
N PHE A 160 -4.18 2.73 10.30
CA PHE A 160 -2.85 2.79 9.69
C PHE A 160 -2.13 1.45 9.92
N PRO A 161 -2.01 0.57 8.90
CA PRO A 161 -1.32 -0.72 9.08
C PRO A 161 0.20 -0.56 9.22
N TYR A 162 0.76 0.58 8.82
CA TYR A 162 2.19 0.89 8.93
C TYR A 162 2.39 2.16 9.78
N ALA A 163 1.76 2.20 10.96
CA ALA A 163 1.88 3.34 11.88
C ALA A 163 3.24 3.39 12.58
N ASP A 164 3.78 2.22 12.95
CA ASP A 164 5.04 2.01 13.65
C ASP A 164 5.98 1.16 12.81
N ASP A 165 7.28 1.33 13.03
CA ASP A 165 8.29 0.50 12.39
C ASP A 165 8.44 -0.84 13.11
N LEU A 166 7.83 -1.88 12.56
CA LEU A 166 7.92 -3.25 13.08
C LEU A 166 9.06 -4.07 12.43
N GLY A 167 9.99 -3.39 11.71
CA GLY A 167 11.09 -4.03 10.98
C GLY A 167 10.68 -4.64 9.64
N GLY A 168 9.47 -4.34 9.17
CA GLY A 168 8.91 -4.78 7.89
C GLY A 168 8.81 -3.62 6.91
N VAL A 169 7.60 -3.35 6.42
CA VAL A 169 7.27 -2.12 5.68
C VAL A 169 7.54 -0.90 6.58
N ALA A 170 8.10 0.16 6.01
CA ALA A 170 8.40 1.40 6.72
C ALA A 170 7.13 2.14 7.13
N PRO A 171 7.22 3.09 8.09
CA PRO A 171 6.06 3.89 8.45
C PRO A 171 5.49 4.69 7.27
N GLU A 172 4.20 4.51 6.98
CA GLU A 172 3.49 5.16 5.88
C GLU A 172 2.28 5.96 6.39
N PRO A 173 2.46 7.21 6.87
CA PRO A 173 1.38 8.03 7.43
C PRO A 173 0.27 8.45 6.45
N TRP A 174 0.41 8.11 5.16
CA TRP A 174 -0.63 8.28 4.14
C TRP A 174 -1.49 7.03 3.95
N HIS A 175 -0.99 5.85 4.32
CA HIS A 175 -1.54 4.58 3.91
C HIS A 175 -2.57 4.08 4.94
N ILE A 176 -3.82 3.92 4.50
CA ILE A 176 -4.91 3.43 5.35
C ILE A 176 -5.48 2.12 4.83
N SER A 177 -5.92 1.27 5.75
CA SER A 177 -6.51 -0.04 5.48
C SER A 177 -7.89 -0.15 6.10
N HIS A 178 -8.87 -0.70 5.36
CA HIS A 178 -10.17 -1.05 5.95
C HIS A 178 -10.05 -2.34 6.76
N LYS A 179 -10.23 -2.24 8.08
CA LYS A 179 -9.88 -3.30 9.05
C LYS A 179 -10.52 -4.65 8.73
N ASN A 180 -11.84 -4.71 8.70
CA ASN A 180 -12.55 -5.98 8.59
C ASN A 180 -12.29 -6.66 7.24
N THR A 181 -12.32 -5.88 6.15
CA THR A 181 -12.08 -6.43 4.80
C THR A 181 -10.65 -6.91 4.64
N ALA A 182 -9.68 -6.15 5.13
CA ALA A 182 -8.28 -6.52 4.99
C ALA A 182 -7.91 -7.73 5.88
N GLN A 183 -8.52 -7.87 7.06
CA GLN A 183 -8.41 -9.08 7.89
C GLN A 183 -9.00 -10.30 7.17
N ASP A 184 -10.20 -10.17 6.59
CA ASP A 184 -10.83 -11.24 5.79
C ASP A 184 -9.97 -11.66 4.59
N CYS A 185 -9.38 -10.70 3.87
CA CYS A 185 -8.48 -10.98 2.75
C CYS A 185 -7.20 -11.67 3.23
N LEU A 186 -6.58 -11.17 4.30
CA LEU A 186 -5.34 -11.72 4.83
C LEU A 186 -5.53 -13.15 5.36
N ALA A 187 -6.65 -13.44 6.03
CA ALA A 187 -6.97 -14.79 6.52
C ALA A 187 -7.11 -15.83 5.40
N GLN A 188 -7.37 -15.39 4.17
CA GLN A 188 -7.48 -16.25 2.98
C GLN A 188 -6.20 -16.26 2.15
N PHE A 189 -5.25 -15.37 2.44
CA PHE A 189 -4.00 -15.24 1.70
C PHE A 189 -2.88 -16.06 2.36
N SER A 190 -2.10 -16.80 1.57
CA SER A 190 -1.04 -17.66 2.08
C SER A 190 0.23 -17.58 1.23
N PRO A 191 1.41 -17.97 1.79
CA PRO A 191 2.64 -18.07 1.01
C PRO A 191 2.49 -18.95 -0.23
N ALA A 192 1.70 -20.02 -0.17
CA ALA A 192 1.47 -20.92 -1.30
C ALA A 192 0.72 -20.25 -2.46
N ILE A 193 -0.28 -19.39 -2.16
CA ILE A 193 -0.98 -18.60 -3.18
C ILE A 193 0.00 -17.63 -3.85
N LEU A 194 0.81 -16.94 -3.05
CA LEU A 194 1.81 -16.01 -3.55
C LEU A 194 2.87 -16.71 -4.41
N GLU A 195 3.38 -17.85 -3.95
CA GLU A 195 4.35 -18.65 -4.69
C GLU A 195 3.79 -19.09 -6.04
N GLN A 196 2.57 -19.64 -6.04
CA GLN A 196 1.91 -20.09 -7.26
C GLN A 196 1.77 -18.93 -8.26
N GLN A 197 1.38 -17.75 -7.77
CA GLN A 197 1.28 -16.57 -8.64
C GLN A 197 2.61 -16.17 -9.24
N LEU A 198 3.65 -16.06 -8.43
CA LEU A 198 4.98 -15.65 -8.90
C LEU A 198 5.58 -16.68 -9.88
N ARG A 199 5.27 -17.97 -9.71
CA ARG A 199 5.68 -19.00 -10.68
C ARG A 199 4.90 -18.93 -11.99
N LEU A 200 3.61 -18.54 -11.94
CA LEU A 200 2.78 -18.37 -13.12
C LEU A 200 3.20 -17.15 -13.93
N ASP A 201 3.47 -16.02 -13.27
CA ASP A 201 4.00 -14.81 -13.90
C ASP A 201 5.21 -14.23 -13.16
N PRO A 202 6.44 -14.63 -13.56
CA PRO A 202 7.67 -14.24 -12.87
C PRO A 202 7.97 -12.75 -12.88
N ILE A 203 8.66 -12.32 -11.81
CA ILE A 203 9.21 -10.98 -11.61
C ILE A 203 10.75 -11.03 -11.60
N LEU A 204 11.40 -9.88 -11.58
CA LEU A 204 12.87 -9.84 -11.39
C LEU A 204 13.28 -10.18 -9.95
N ALA A 205 14.49 -10.72 -9.77
CA ALA A 205 15.01 -11.26 -8.49
C ALA A 205 14.19 -12.44 -7.93
N MET A 206 13.69 -13.29 -8.83
CA MET A 206 12.80 -14.40 -8.48
C MET A 206 13.46 -15.46 -7.60
N GLU A 207 14.76 -15.72 -7.79
CA GLU A 207 15.49 -16.72 -7.01
C GLU A 207 15.59 -16.28 -5.54
N GLU A 208 15.98 -15.03 -5.31
CA GLU A 208 16.09 -14.40 -3.99
C GLU A 208 14.72 -14.34 -3.33
N VAL A 209 13.69 -13.89 -4.05
CA VAL A 209 12.31 -13.80 -3.56
C VAL A 209 11.79 -15.18 -3.13
N LEU A 210 11.93 -16.21 -3.97
CA LEU A 210 11.49 -17.56 -3.62
C LEU A 210 12.27 -18.14 -2.45
N SER A 211 13.58 -17.90 -2.39
CA SER A 211 14.43 -18.41 -1.29
C SER A 211 14.07 -17.80 0.07
N GLN A 212 13.43 -16.63 0.09
CA GLN A 212 13.05 -15.89 1.30
C GLN A 212 11.53 -15.79 1.47
N LEU A 213 10.73 -16.53 0.71
CA LEU A 213 9.30 -16.26 0.57
C LEU A 213 8.54 -16.24 1.91
N ASP A 214 8.82 -17.20 2.79
CA ASP A 214 8.20 -17.27 4.12
C ASP A 214 8.57 -16.06 5.00
N TYR A 215 9.83 -15.64 4.93
CA TYR A 215 10.29 -14.43 5.62
C TYR A 215 9.64 -13.18 5.03
N ILE A 216 9.57 -13.07 3.70
CA ILE A 216 8.94 -11.93 3.03
C ILE A 216 7.46 -11.83 3.40
N TYR A 217 6.75 -12.96 3.39
CA TYR A 217 5.33 -13.02 3.76
C TYR A 217 5.12 -12.59 5.21
N THR A 218 5.87 -13.19 6.15
CA THR A 218 5.71 -12.86 7.57
C THR A 218 6.08 -11.40 7.84
N GLN A 219 7.20 -10.94 7.29
CA GLN A 219 7.79 -9.66 7.68
C GLN A 219 7.29 -8.45 6.91
N PHE A 220 6.85 -8.60 5.65
CA PHE A 220 6.43 -7.45 4.82
C PHE A 220 4.95 -7.50 4.41
N ILE A 221 4.22 -8.59 4.71
CA ILE A 221 2.80 -8.71 4.35
C ILE A 221 1.92 -8.80 5.61
N THR A 222 2.30 -9.66 6.56
CA THR A 222 1.48 -9.90 7.76
C THR A 222 1.86 -9.03 8.97
N ASN A 223 3.08 -8.50 8.99
CA ASN A 223 3.59 -7.66 10.07
C ASN A 223 3.05 -6.22 9.95
N ILE A 224 1.89 -5.97 10.55
CA ILE A 224 1.19 -4.68 10.53
C ILE A 224 0.81 -4.22 11.94
N CYS A 225 0.60 -2.92 12.10
CA CYS A 225 0.08 -2.30 13.30
C CYS A 225 -1.43 -2.55 13.44
N GLY A 226 -1.87 -3.13 14.56
CA GLY A 226 -3.29 -3.45 14.81
C GLY A 226 -3.55 -4.95 14.77
N GLU A 227 -4.44 -5.42 15.63
CA GLU A 227 -4.69 -6.86 15.82
C GLU A 227 -5.07 -7.55 14.51
N VAL A 228 -4.39 -8.66 14.22
CA VAL A 228 -4.77 -9.67 13.23
C VAL A 228 -5.96 -10.46 13.76
#